data_AF-A0A497ERG7-F1
#
_entry.id   AF-A0A497ERG7-F1
#
_cell.length_a   1.000
_cell.length_b   1.000
_cell.length_c   1.000
_cell.angle_alpha   90.00
_cell.angle_beta   90.00
_cell.angle_gamma   90.00
#
_symmetry.space_group_name_H-M   'P 1'
#
loop_
_entity.id
_entity.type
_entity.pdbx_description
1 polymer ?
#
loop_
_entity_poly.entity_id
_entity_poly.type
_entity_poly.pdbx_seq_one_letter_code
_entity_poly.pdbx_strand_id
1 'polypeptide(L)'
;MFRAETMSKVTLFFLKKDLDKTLDFLSKKGVLHIVRVGGEDKEGQALARKAQELYDRISYVVSTLGLEKTSSGSSEAFVIKAKSWSELIKEVEAQFLDIEKAVRSSAEFIKQAEAELKE
;
A
#
# COMPACT_ATOMS: atom_id res chain seq x y z
N MET A 1 1.14 37.42 -11.55
CA MET A 1 -0.12 36.85 -11.02
C MET A 1 -0.35 35.52 -11.74
N PHE A 2 -0.18 34.38 -11.07
CA PHE A 2 -0.44 33.08 -11.68
C PHE A 2 -1.95 32.87 -11.74
N ARG A 3 -2.52 32.79 -12.94
CA ARG A 3 -3.92 32.40 -13.13
C ARG A 3 -4.03 30.89 -12.96
N ALA A 4 -5.12 30.43 -12.35
CA ALA A 4 -5.42 29.00 -12.31
C ALA A 4 -5.54 28.45 -13.74
N GLU A 5 -4.99 27.26 -13.98
CA GLU A 5 -5.10 26.57 -15.26
C GLU A 5 -6.55 26.16 -15.54
N THR A 6 -6.97 26.26 -16.79
CA THR A 6 -8.32 25.87 -17.20
C THR A 6 -8.45 24.35 -17.19
N MET A 7 -9.39 23.84 -16.38
CA MET A 7 -9.71 22.40 -16.31
C MET A 7 -10.88 22.05 -17.24
N SER A 8 -10.77 20.93 -17.95
CA SER A 8 -11.85 20.39 -18.80
C SER A 8 -12.45 19.13 -18.20
N LYS A 9 -13.78 19.00 -18.23
CA LYS A 9 -14.48 17.78 -17.83
C LYS A 9 -14.46 16.78 -18.99
N VAL A 10 -13.83 15.63 -18.78
CA VAL A 10 -13.74 14.54 -19.76
C VAL A 10 -14.37 13.26 -19.22
N THR A 11 -15.03 12.50 -20.09
CA THR A 11 -15.55 11.16 -19.79
C THR A 11 -14.70 10.14 -20.52
N LEU A 12 -14.13 9.19 -19.78
CA LEU A 12 -13.28 8.12 -20.33
C LEU A 12 -14.04 6.80 -20.32
N PHE A 13 -13.96 6.07 -21.43
CA PHE A 13 -14.48 4.71 -21.57
C PHE A 13 -13.32 3.76 -21.85
N PHE A 14 -13.25 2.67 -21.10
CA PHE A 14 -12.22 1.64 -21.27
C PHE A 14 -12.81 0.26 -20.97
N LEU A 15 -12.18 -0.77 -21.53
CA LEU A 15 -12.55 -2.15 -21.26
C LEU A 15 -12.13 -2.54 -19.83
N LYS A 16 -12.96 -3.35 -19.14
CA LYS A 16 -12.66 -3.80 -17.76
C LYS A 16 -11.28 -4.47 -17.65
N LYS A 17 -10.87 -5.22 -18.68
CA LYS A 17 -9.56 -5.90 -18.74
C LYS A 17 -8.36 -4.96 -18.75
N ASP A 18 -8.54 -3.71 -19.21
CA ASP A 18 -7.48 -2.72 -19.38
C ASP A 18 -7.52 -1.65 -18.27
N LEU A 19 -8.46 -1.76 -17.33
CA LEU A 19 -8.74 -0.78 -16.28
C LEU A 19 -7.49 -0.48 -15.44
N ASP A 20 -6.90 -1.49 -14.83
CA ASP A 20 -5.77 -1.33 -13.90
C ASP A 20 -4.58 -0.65 -14.58
N LYS A 21 -4.23 -1.11 -15.78
CA LYS A 21 -3.12 -0.54 -16.58
C LYS A 21 -3.41 0.91 -16.99
N THR A 22 -4.65 1.20 -17.36
CA THR A 22 -5.06 2.55 -17.78
C THR A 22 -5.02 3.51 -16.59
N LEU A 23 -5.55 3.10 -15.44
CA LEU A 23 -5.53 3.91 -14.22
C LEU A 23 -4.10 4.14 -13.71
N ASP A 24 -3.23 3.13 -13.73
CA ASP A 24 -1.82 3.28 -13.37
C ASP A 24 -1.10 4.30 -14.28
N PHE A 25 -1.30 4.20 -15.61
CA PHE A 25 -0.73 5.15 -16.56
C PHE A 25 -1.22 6.58 -16.30
N LEU A 26 -2.52 6.76 -16.10
CA LEU A 26 -3.13 8.07 -15.88
C LEU A 26 -2.69 8.67 -14.54
N SER A 27 -2.60 7.86 -13.49
CA SER A 27 -2.11 8.25 -12.17
C SER A 27 -0.67 8.78 -12.26
N LYS A 28 0.23 8.05 -12.95
CA LYS A 28 1.62 8.46 -13.15
C LYS A 28 1.79 9.78 -13.92
N LYS A 29 0.81 10.15 -14.74
CA LYS A 29 0.83 11.43 -15.47
C LYS A 29 0.37 12.61 -14.61
N GLY A 30 -0.43 12.37 -13.56
CA GLY A 30 -0.89 13.43 -12.65
C GLY A 30 -1.83 14.45 -13.28
N VAL A 31 -2.45 14.12 -14.43
CA VAL A 31 -3.24 15.07 -15.23
C VAL A 31 -4.76 14.96 -15.03
N LEU A 32 -5.22 14.08 -14.15
CA LEU A 32 -6.65 13.82 -13.96
C LEU A 32 -7.07 14.02 -12.50
N HIS A 33 -8.21 14.67 -12.33
CA HIS A 33 -8.99 14.64 -11.11
C HIS A 33 -10.22 13.76 -11.31
N ILE A 34 -10.29 12.63 -10.62
CA ILE A 34 -11.41 11.67 -10.76
C ILE A 34 -12.57 12.12 -9.88
N VAL A 35 -13.73 12.37 -10.49
CA VAL A 35 -14.97 12.66 -9.78
C VAL A 35 -15.76 11.37 -9.62
N ARG A 36 -16.10 11.01 -8.38
CA ARG A 36 -16.97 9.85 -8.11
C ARG A 36 -18.38 10.16 -8.60
N VAL A 37 -18.87 9.41 -9.59
CA VAL A 37 -20.18 9.64 -10.22
C VAL A 37 -21.30 8.74 -9.66
N GLY A 38 -21.03 7.97 -8.61
CA GLY A 38 -21.96 7.01 -7.99
C GLY A 38 -21.53 5.54 -8.18
N GLY A 39 -22.27 4.62 -7.56
CA GLY A 39 -22.02 3.17 -7.63
C GLY A 39 -21.38 2.56 -6.37
N GLU A 40 -21.82 1.34 -6.04
CA GLU A 40 -21.16 0.46 -5.07
C GLU A 40 -20.12 -0.41 -5.78
N ASP A 41 -18.85 -0.05 -5.64
CA ASP A 41 -17.74 -0.92 -6.04
C ASP A 41 -17.32 -1.80 -4.86
N LYS A 42 -18.04 -2.92 -4.65
CA LYS A 42 -17.75 -3.86 -3.55
C LYS A 42 -16.39 -4.52 -3.72
N GLU A 43 -15.98 -4.82 -4.95
CA GLU A 43 -14.69 -5.44 -5.26
C GLU A 43 -13.54 -4.49 -4.93
N GLY A 44 -13.58 -3.25 -5.42
CA GLY A 44 -12.57 -2.24 -5.12
C GLY A 44 -12.54 -1.85 -3.65
N GLN A 45 -13.68 -1.78 -2.96
CA GLN A 45 -13.73 -1.54 -1.52
C GLN A 45 -13.10 -2.67 -0.71
N ALA A 46 -13.37 -3.93 -1.07
CA ALA A 46 -12.73 -5.07 -0.41
C ALA A 46 -11.22 -5.07 -0.65
N LEU A 47 -10.79 -4.69 -1.86
CA LEU A 47 -9.37 -4.57 -2.19
C LEU A 47 -8.68 -3.45 -1.40
N ALA A 48 -9.32 -2.29 -1.29
CA ALA A 48 -8.82 -1.16 -0.51
C ALA A 48 -8.70 -1.50 0.98
N ARG A 49 -9.67 -2.25 1.54
CA ARG A 49 -9.58 -2.74 2.93
C ARG A 49 -8.37 -3.64 3.14
N LYS A 50 -8.13 -4.60 2.24
CA LYS A 50 -6.94 -5.47 2.33
C LYS A 50 -5.63 -4.68 2.22
N ALA A 51 -5.58 -3.70 1.32
CA ALA A 51 -4.42 -2.82 1.19
C ALA A 51 -4.15 -2.03 2.48
N GLN A 52 -5.22 -1.52 3.12
CA GLN A 52 -5.11 -0.78 4.37
C GLN A 52 -4.65 -1.69 5.52
N GLU A 53 -5.24 -2.89 5.67
CA GLU A 53 -4.83 -3.86 6.69
C GLU A 53 -3.36 -4.25 6.56
N LEU A 54 -2.88 -4.44 5.32
CA LEU A 54 -1.47 -4.73 5.05
C LEU A 54 -0.57 -3.53 5.39
N TYR A 55 -0.98 -2.32 5.03
CA TYR A 55 -0.26 -1.09 5.40
C TYR A 55 -0.16 -0.91 6.92
N ASP A 56 -1.24 -1.18 7.65
CA ASP A 56 -1.28 -1.06 9.11
C ASP A 56 -0.34 -2.08 9.77
N ARG A 57 -0.32 -3.32 9.27
CA ARG A 57 0.61 -4.38 9.72
C ARG A 57 2.08 -4.00 9.45
N ILE A 58 2.39 -3.47 8.27
CA ILE A 58 3.73 -2.98 7.93
C ILE A 58 4.12 -1.82 8.86
N SER A 59 3.21 -0.87 9.06
CA SER A 59 3.44 0.29 9.92
C SER A 59 3.70 -0.11 11.37
N TYR A 60 2.99 -1.11 11.88
CA TYR A 60 3.23 -1.68 13.20
C TYR A 60 4.65 -2.27 13.33
N VAL A 61 5.08 -3.07 12.35
CA VAL A 61 6.42 -3.66 12.37
C VAL A 61 7.52 -2.58 12.31
N VAL A 62 7.39 -1.61 11.40
CA VAL A 62 8.33 -0.50 11.27
C VAL A 62 8.44 0.27 12.59
N SER A 63 7.30 0.54 13.24
CA SER A 63 7.25 1.24 14.53
C SER A 63 7.86 0.41 15.67
N THR A 64 7.59 -0.90 15.71
CA THR A 64 8.10 -1.82 16.74
C THR A 64 9.61 -1.94 16.69
N LEU A 65 10.18 -1.96 15.48
CA LEU A 65 11.61 -2.03 15.28
C LEU A 65 12.33 -0.69 15.50
N GLY A 66 11.60 0.39 15.77
CA GLY A 66 12.18 1.73 15.89
C GLY A 66 12.88 2.18 14.60
N LEU A 67 12.48 1.62 13.46
CA LEU A 67 13.02 2.01 12.16
C LEU A 67 12.48 3.40 11.83
N GLU A 68 13.28 4.43 12.07
CA GLU A 68 13.03 5.73 11.45
C GLU A 68 12.96 5.52 9.93
N LYS A 69 12.14 6.34 9.24
CA LYS A 69 12.13 6.38 7.77
C LYS A 69 13.48 6.91 7.28
N THR A 70 14.52 6.08 7.33
CA THR A 70 15.78 6.38 6.72
C THR A 70 15.55 6.33 5.22
N SER A 71 15.57 7.50 4.58
CA SER A 71 15.52 7.62 3.13
C SER A 71 16.84 7.17 2.51
N SER A 72 17.42 6.06 2.99
CA SER A 72 18.64 5.50 2.42
C SER A 72 18.27 5.00 1.03
N GLY A 73 18.68 5.76 0.02
CA GLY A 73 18.40 5.56 -1.41
C GLY A 73 18.98 4.29 -2.03
N SER A 74 19.15 3.23 -1.24
CA SER A 74 19.42 1.87 -1.68
C SER A 74 18.36 0.92 -1.08
N SER A 75 17.09 1.17 -1.37
CA SER A 75 16.17 0.03 -1.38
C SER A 75 16.65 -0.87 -2.51
N GLU A 76 17.12 -2.08 -2.19
CA GLU A 76 16.85 -3.20 -3.07
C GLU A 76 15.33 -3.23 -3.23
N ALA A 77 14.85 -2.50 -4.23
CA ALA A 77 13.44 -2.36 -4.48
C ALA A 77 12.94 -3.76 -4.75
N PHE A 78 12.11 -4.30 -3.86
CA PHE A 78 11.39 -5.54 -4.12
C PHE A 78 10.84 -5.47 -5.54
N VAL A 79 11.37 -6.31 -6.43
CA VAL A 79 10.97 -6.31 -7.84
C VAL A 79 9.64 -7.04 -7.91
N ILE A 80 8.57 -6.32 -7.64
CA ILE A 80 7.21 -6.85 -7.70
C ILE A 80 6.71 -6.79 -9.14
N LYS A 81 6.37 -7.94 -9.72
CA LYS A 81 5.90 -8.07 -11.12
C LYS A 81 4.39 -8.27 -11.20
N ALA A 82 3.64 -7.53 -10.39
CA ALA A 82 2.18 -7.59 -10.38
C ALA A 82 1.58 -6.94 -11.64
N LYS A 83 0.57 -7.60 -12.24
CA LYS A 83 -0.19 -7.08 -13.39
C LYS A 83 -1.52 -6.44 -12.99
N SER A 84 -1.94 -6.66 -11.74
CA SER A 84 -3.14 -6.08 -11.15
C SER A 84 -2.89 -5.66 -9.70
N TRP A 85 -3.74 -4.77 -9.18
CA TRP A 85 -3.69 -4.36 -7.77
C TRP A 85 -3.91 -5.53 -6.80
N SER A 86 -4.72 -6.52 -7.19
CA SER A 86 -4.94 -7.73 -6.41
C SER A 86 -3.70 -8.62 -6.31
N GLU A 87 -2.95 -8.74 -7.41
CA GLU A 87 -1.67 -9.46 -7.41
C GLU A 87 -0.63 -8.72 -6.57
N LEU A 88 -0.58 -7.39 -6.68
CA LEU A 88 0.36 -6.56 -5.93
C LEU A 88 0.19 -6.76 -4.42
N ILE A 89 -1.04 -6.67 -3.91
CA ILE A 89 -1.31 -6.82 -2.47
C ILE A 89 -0.90 -8.22 -1.99
N LYS A 90 -1.19 -9.26 -2.77
CA LYS A 90 -0.80 -10.64 -2.42
C LYS A 90 0.72 -10.83 -2.40
N GLU A 91 1.43 -10.26 -3.36
CA GLU A 91 2.88 -10.40 -3.45
C GLU A 91 3.59 -9.65 -2.32
N VAL A 92 3.13 -8.43 -1.99
CA VAL A 92 3.61 -7.68 -0.82
C VAL A 92 3.31 -8.45 0.46
N GLU A 93 2.09 -8.97 0.63
CA GLU A 93 1.71 -9.73 1.81
C GLU A 93 2.57 -10.99 2.00
N ALA A 94 2.83 -11.74 0.92
CA ALA A 94 3.68 -12.93 0.97
C ALA A 94 5.12 -12.60 1.37
N GLN A 95 5.70 -11.53 0.82
CA GLN A 95 7.06 -11.09 1.16
C GLN A 95 7.15 -10.55 2.59
N PHE A 96 6.08 -9.91 3.08
CA PHE A 96 6.06 -9.33 4.42
C PHE A 96 5.77 -10.37 5.53
N LEU A 97 5.13 -11.50 5.21
CA LEU A 97 4.66 -12.47 6.20
C LEU A 97 5.77 -13.01 7.10
N ASP A 98 6.94 -13.34 6.54
CA ASP A 98 8.05 -13.90 7.32
C ASP A 98 8.69 -12.85 8.23
N ILE A 99 8.79 -11.60 7.76
CA ILE A 99 9.25 -10.47 8.56
C ILE A 99 8.30 -10.23 9.73
N GLU A 100 6.98 -10.22 9.47
CA GLU A 100 5.98 -10.01 10.51
C GLU A 100 6.06 -11.08 11.61
N LYS A 101 6.20 -12.36 11.22
CA LYS A 101 6.33 -13.47 12.17
C LYS A 101 7.58 -13.34 13.03
N ALA A 102 8.72 -13.03 12.42
CA ALA A 102 9.98 -12.86 13.14
C ALA A 102 9.88 -11.73 14.18
N VAL A 103 9.39 -10.56 13.77
CA VAL A 103 9.26 -9.39 14.65
C VAL A 103 8.29 -9.63 15.78
N ARG A 104 7.14 -10.26 15.50
CA ARG A 104 6.15 -10.58 16.54
C ARG A 104 6.71 -11.55 17.57
N SER A 105 7.38 -12.61 17.12
CA SER A 105 8.02 -13.58 18.01
C SER A 105 9.10 -12.90 18.87
N SER A 106 9.96 -12.07 18.28
CA SER A 106 10.97 -11.32 19.05
C SER A 106 10.34 -10.37 20.08
N ALA A 107 9.26 -9.67 19.72
CA ALA A 107 8.56 -8.77 20.64
C ALA A 107 7.93 -9.52 21.83
N GLU A 108 7.40 -10.73 21.61
CA GLU A 108 6.87 -11.59 22.68
C GLU A 108 7.99 -12.07 23.62
N PHE A 109 9.13 -12.52 23.07
CA PHE A 109 10.29 -12.91 23.88
C PHE A 109 10.82 -11.76 24.74
N ILE A 110 10.91 -10.55 24.19
CA ILE A 110 11.36 -9.36 24.94
C ILE A 110 10.39 -9.07 26.09
N LYS A 111 9.08 -9.09 25.83
CA LYS A 111 8.07 -8.87 26.89
C LYS A 111 8.16 -9.89 28.01
N GLN A 112 8.41 -11.15 27.68
CA GLN A 112 8.57 -12.20 28.67
C GLN A 112 9.84 -11.99 29.51
N ALA A 113 10.97 -11.69 28.87
CA ALA A 113 12.22 -11.40 29.57
C ALA A 113 12.12 -10.15 30.48
N GLU A 114 11.40 -9.10 30.05
CA GLU A 114 11.14 -7.92 30.86
C GLU A 114 10.24 -8.20 32.08
N ALA A 115 9.32 -9.17 31.97
CA ALA A 115 8.48 -9.59 33.08
C ALA A 115 9.29 -10.40 34.12
N GLU A 116 10.14 -11.32 33.65
CA GLU A 116 11.03 -12.13 34.50
C GLU A 116 12.09 -11.28 35.22
N LEU A 117 12.53 -10.15 34.64
CA LEU A 117 13.46 -9.20 35.29
C LEU A 117 12.81 -8.32 36.37
N LYS A 118 11.48 -8.28 36.46
CA LYS A 118 10.72 -7.47 37.43
C LYS A 118 10.22 -8.26 38.64
N GLU A 119 10.33 -9.59 38.62
CA GLU A 119 10.18 -10.48 39.78
C GLU A 119 11.50 -10.65 40.53
#